data_AF-A0A495FKQ7-F1
#
_entry.id   AF-A0A495FKQ7-F1
#
_cell.length_a   1.000
_cell.length_b   1.000
_cell.length_c   1.000
_cell.angle_alpha   90.00
_cell.angle_beta   90.00
_cell.angle_gamma   90.00
#
_symmetry.space_group_name_H-M   'P 1'
#
loop_
_entity.id
_entity.type
_entity.pdbx_description
1 polymer ?
#
loop_
_entity_poly.entity_id
_entity_poly.type
_entity_poly.pdbx_seq_one_letter_code
_entity_poly.pdbx_strand_id
1 'polypeptide(L)'
;MVIHIKLSDRKTADPDDPLGRSWYGYDPEATPANLWENNRGDWRLLAERVAAERWAALNYQGRVVLVAELEDPAYEILPGTTPPKKALFGRVLPEGHPVREALMRTQVVYSSRNAIQYDPGLDVAEPIEADSSLALDSETADRPGAAGQGLQMDAEVRKAIEDAAQDRLMNYFRDRSWAVTDTRHNSPYDAVADKGTERIYLEAKGTQSRGDSVIVTRNEVNHARHHPGACVMGVWSDMKLVDGVVDRGAGKFRVLPFSPDDQDLRSRDFDWMLPGTLS
;
A
#
# COMPACT_ATOMS: atom_id res chain seq x y z
N MET A 1 7.31 9.44 17.68
CA MET A 1 7.10 8.87 16.33
C MET A 1 7.41 7.39 16.42
N VAL A 2 6.61 6.56 15.75
CA VAL A 2 6.61 5.08 15.83
C VAL A 2 6.52 4.50 14.43
N ILE A 3 7.34 3.49 14.14
CA ILE A 3 7.19 2.61 12.96
C ILE A 3 6.18 1.52 13.30
N HIS A 4 5.02 1.51 12.64
CA HIS A 4 4.03 0.46 12.77
C HIS A 4 4.28 -0.64 11.73
N ILE A 5 4.52 -1.87 12.19
CA ILE A 5 4.67 -3.07 11.37
C ILE A 5 3.41 -3.92 11.53
N LYS A 6 2.67 -4.16 10.46
CA LYS A 6 1.48 -5.00 10.41
C LYS A 6 1.90 -6.45 10.17
N LEU A 7 1.47 -7.32 11.06
CA LEU A 7 1.66 -8.75 10.99
C LEU A 7 0.49 -9.41 10.27
N SER A 8 0.78 -10.45 9.49
CA SER A 8 -0.21 -11.45 9.07
C SER A 8 -0.41 -12.48 10.19
N ASP A 9 -1.33 -13.42 9.98
CA ASP A 9 -1.33 -14.69 10.72
C ASP A 9 0.04 -15.38 10.59
N ARG A 10 0.37 -16.25 11.56
CA ARG A 10 1.60 -17.03 11.54
C ARG A 10 1.72 -17.81 10.23
N LYS A 11 2.87 -17.67 9.57
CA LYS A 11 3.27 -18.40 8.37
C LYS A 11 4.61 -19.06 8.57
N THR A 12 4.79 -20.22 7.93
CA THR A 12 6.10 -20.86 7.83
C THR A 12 6.98 -20.04 6.90
N ALA A 13 8.22 -19.81 7.30
CA ALA A 13 9.20 -19.11 6.47
C ALA A 13 9.85 -20.08 5.47
N ASP A 14 10.31 -19.57 4.33
CA ASP A 14 11.05 -20.36 3.36
C ASP A 14 12.44 -20.73 3.90
N PRO A 15 13.04 -21.84 3.46
CA PRO A 15 14.38 -22.25 3.90
C PRO A 15 15.48 -21.20 3.65
N ASP A 16 15.29 -20.36 2.64
CA ASP A 16 16.21 -19.28 2.24
C ASP A 16 15.80 -17.92 2.80
N ASP A 17 15.00 -17.89 3.89
CA ASP A 17 14.60 -16.63 4.52
C ASP A 17 15.84 -15.81 4.94
N PRO A 18 15.90 -14.52 4.57
CA PRO A 18 17.09 -13.69 4.75
C PRO A 18 17.45 -13.42 6.22
N LEU A 19 16.56 -13.74 7.16
CA LEU A 19 16.77 -13.65 8.59
C LEU A 19 16.91 -15.03 9.26
N GLY A 20 16.92 -16.11 8.48
CA GLY A 20 17.08 -17.48 8.98
C GLY A 20 15.96 -17.91 9.94
N ARG A 21 14.79 -17.26 9.85
CA ARG A 21 13.63 -17.55 10.68
C ARG A 21 12.90 -18.79 10.15
N SER A 22 12.23 -19.51 11.04
CA SER A 22 11.38 -20.66 10.68
C SER A 22 9.91 -20.29 10.49
N TRP A 23 9.53 -19.10 10.94
CA TRP A 23 8.18 -18.56 10.80
C TRP A 23 8.20 -17.02 10.89
N TYR A 24 7.13 -16.39 10.43
CA TYR A 24 6.85 -14.96 10.62
C TYR A 24 5.34 -14.74 10.80
N GLY A 25 4.93 -13.51 11.11
CA GLY A 25 3.54 -13.18 11.44
C GLY A 25 3.28 -13.18 12.95
N TYR A 26 2.00 -13.13 13.33
CA TYR A 26 1.60 -13.11 14.72
C TYR A 26 1.35 -14.52 15.26
N ASP A 27 2.01 -14.83 16.37
CA ASP A 27 1.77 -16.03 17.17
C ASP A 27 1.53 -15.61 18.62
N PRO A 28 0.33 -15.83 19.18
CA PRO A 28 0.03 -15.46 20.57
C PRO A 28 0.83 -16.27 21.60
N GLU A 29 1.37 -17.44 21.22
CA GLU A 29 2.16 -18.30 22.11
C GLU A 29 3.67 -17.95 22.05
N ALA A 30 4.09 -17.10 21.12
CA ALA A 30 5.48 -16.67 21.03
C ALA A 30 5.83 -15.69 22.14
N THR A 31 7.03 -15.84 22.71
CA THR A 31 7.57 -14.84 23.64
C THR A 31 7.74 -13.50 22.92
N PRO A 32 7.68 -12.35 23.62
CA PRO A 32 7.88 -11.04 22.99
C PRO A 32 9.22 -10.94 22.24
N ALA A 33 10.29 -11.52 22.78
CA ALA A 33 11.59 -11.58 22.10
C ALA A 33 11.52 -12.39 20.79
N ASN A 34 10.89 -13.56 20.81
CA ASN A 34 10.72 -14.36 19.58
C ASN A 34 9.82 -13.66 18.57
N LEU A 35 8.74 -13.01 19.03
CA LEU A 35 7.83 -12.27 18.17
C LEU A 35 8.55 -11.09 17.49
N TRP A 36 9.45 -10.40 18.20
CA TRP A 36 10.30 -9.36 17.65
C TRP A 36 11.31 -9.91 16.63
N GLU A 37 12.11 -10.92 16.99
CA GLU A 37 13.14 -11.46 16.08
C GLU A 37 12.56 -12.01 14.77
N ASN A 38 11.40 -12.69 14.84
CA ASN A 38 10.74 -13.24 13.65
C ASN A 38 10.03 -12.18 12.79
N ASN A 39 9.91 -10.92 13.24
CA ASN A 39 9.16 -9.89 12.52
C ASN A 39 9.89 -8.54 12.38
N ARG A 40 11.11 -8.37 12.92
CA ARG A 40 11.87 -7.11 12.91
C ARG A 40 12.39 -6.71 11.53
N GLY A 41 12.34 -7.59 10.54
CA GLY A 41 12.96 -7.35 9.23
C GLY A 41 12.39 -8.13 8.06
N ASP A 42 13.12 -8.07 6.95
CA ASP A 42 12.64 -8.33 5.58
C ASP A 42 11.72 -7.21 5.05
N TRP A 43 11.97 -5.98 5.52
CA TRP A 43 11.16 -4.81 5.19
C TRP A 43 11.91 -3.83 4.30
N ARG A 44 11.17 -3.20 3.37
CA ARG A 44 11.67 -2.03 2.64
C ARG A 44 11.50 -0.80 3.52
N LEU A 45 12.60 -0.37 4.13
CA LEU A 45 12.63 0.79 5.02
C LEU A 45 13.52 1.88 4.44
N LEU A 46 13.07 3.12 4.52
CA LEU A 46 13.84 4.29 4.12
C LEU A 46 14.77 4.66 5.28
N ALA A 47 16.08 4.75 5.02
CA ALA A 47 17.08 5.02 6.05
C ALA A 47 16.80 6.34 6.80
N GLU A 48 16.43 7.38 6.07
CA GLU A 48 16.10 8.70 6.62
C GLU A 48 14.86 8.67 7.51
N ARG A 49 13.87 7.83 7.17
CA ARG A 49 12.70 7.64 8.01
C ARG A 49 13.04 6.88 9.27
N VAL A 50 13.75 5.75 9.17
CA VAL A 50 14.13 4.98 10.36
C VAL A 50 14.96 5.84 11.33
N ALA A 51 15.83 6.72 10.83
CA ALA A 51 16.62 7.63 11.65
C ALA A 51 15.79 8.69 12.41
N ALA A 52 14.59 9.02 11.93
CA ALA A 52 13.67 9.94 12.59
C ALA A 52 12.78 9.27 13.65
N GLU A 53 12.83 7.94 13.74
CA GLU A 53 11.93 7.13 14.55
C GLU A 53 12.65 6.57 15.77
N ARG A 54 11.96 6.57 16.92
CA ARG A 54 12.53 6.07 18.18
C ARG A 54 11.97 4.71 18.60
N TRP A 55 10.79 4.38 18.10
CA TRP A 55 10.04 3.20 18.51
C TRP A 55 9.55 2.43 17.28
N ALA A 56 9.42 1.12 17.42
CA ALA A 56 8.69 0.28 16.48
C ALA A 56 7.57 -0.45 17.23
N ALA A 57 6.43 -0.64 16.57
CA ALA A 57 5.29 -1.35 17.09
C ALA A 57 4.88 -2.45 16.12
N LEU A 58 4.70 -3.67 16.60
CA LEU A 58 4.07 -4.75 15.83
C LEU A 58 2.56 -4.68 16.03
N ASN A 59 1.81 -4.82 14.95
CA ASN A 59 0.37 -4.63 14.92
C ASN A 59 -0.28 -5.85 14.29
N TYR A 60 -1.28 -6.42 14.93
CA TYR A 60 -2.03 -7.55 14.39
C TYR A 60 -3.51 -7.24 14.52
N GLN A 61 -4.24 -7.35 13.41
CA GLN A 61 -5.68 -7.08 13.34
C GLN A 61 -6.08 -5.73 13.96
N GLY A 62 -5.27 -4.70 13.74
CA GLY A 62 -5.53 -3.33 14.20
C GLY A 62 -5.18 -3.07 15.66
N ARG A 63 -4.52 -4.02 16.34
CA ARG A 63 -4.04 -3.88 17.72
C ARG A 63 -2.52 -3.92 17.75
N VAL A 64 -1.91 -3.01 18.50
CA VAL A 64 -0.50 -3.13 18.86
C VAL A 64 -0.33 -4.33 19.77
N VAL A 65 0.55 -5.25 19.40
CA VAL A 65 0.85 -6.48 20.15
C VAL A 65 2.25 -6.50 20.75
N LEU A 66 3.14 -5.62 20.26
CA LEU A 66 4.50 -5.48 20.77
C LEU A 66 5.02 -4.07 20.47
N VAL A 67 5.84 -3.52 21.37
CA VAL A 67 6.56 -2.26 21.16
C VAL A 67 8.03 -2.46 21.50
N ALA A 68 8.92 -1.94 20.64
CA ALA A 68 10.36 -1.95 20.81
C ALA A 68 10.94 -0.53 20.71
N GLU A 69 12.02 -0.28 21.44
CA GLU A 69 12.92 0.87 21.25
C GLU A 69 13.92 0.54 20.15
N LEU A 70 14.10 1.42 19.17
CA LEU A 70 15.13 1.27 18.17
C LEU A 70 16.50 1.63 18.80
N GLU A 71 17.51 0.81 18.55
CA GLU A 71 18.88 1.02 19.05
C GLU A 71 19.80 1.44 17.89
N ASP A 72 20.94 2.09 18.14
CA ASP A 72 21.87 2.49 17.08
C ASP A 72 22.94 1.39 16.85
N PRO A 73 23.19 0.92 15.60
CA PRO A 73 22.50 1.28 14.35
C PRO A 73 21.05 0.79 14.35
N ALA A 74 20.12 1.59 13.84
CA ALA A 74 18.68 1.28 13.85
C ALA A 74 18.27 0.10 12.96
N TYR A 75 19.15 -0.35 12.06
CA TYR A 75 18.90 -1.49 11.19
C TYR A 75 20.19 -2.09 10.64
N GLU A 76 20.07 -3.33 10.14
CA GLU A 76 21.02 -3.97 9.22
C GLU A 76 20.44 -4.08 7.81
N ILE A 77 21.32 -4.15 6.81
CA ILE A 77 20.95 -4.38 5.42
C ILE A 77 20.95 -5.89 5.18
N LEU A 78 19.83 -6.42 4.67
CA LEU A 78 19.72 -7.82 4.29
C LEU A 78 20.23 -8.02 2.85
N PRO A 79 21.05 -9.06 2.60
CA PRO A 79 21.53 -9.38 1.26
C PRO A 79 20.42 -10.00 0.40
N GLY A 80 20.61 -10.00 -0.92
CA GLY A 80 19.77 -10.79 -1.83
C GLY A 80 18.58 -10.06 -2.49
N THR A 81 18.35 -8.77 -2.19
CA THR A 81 17.31 -7.98 -2.88
C THR A 81 17.86 -6.66 -3.43
N THR A 82 17.28 -6.19 -4.53
CA THR A 82 17.50 -4.83 -5.06
C THR A 82 16.14 -4.16 -5.29
N PRO A 83 15.81 -3.04 -4.62
CA PRO A 83 16.55 -2.40 -3.52
C PRO A 83 16.78 -3.31 -2.30
N PRO A 84 17.81 -3.04 -1.47
CA PRO A 84 18.10 -3.83 -0.27
C PRO A 84 17.03 -3.64 0.80
N LYS A 85 16.49 -4.76 1.28
CA LYS A 85 15.63 -4.81 2.45
C LYS A 85 16.45 -4.66 3.73
N LYS A 86 15.77 -4.35 4.84
CA LYS A 86 16.38 -4.04 6.12
C LYS A 86 15.72 -4.83 7.25
N ALA A 87 16.48 -5.07 8.30
CA ALA A 87 15.98 -5.58 9.56
C ALA A 87 16.31 -4.59 10.67
N LEU A 88 15.30 -4.19 11.45
CA LEU A 88 15.47 -3.23 12.53
C LEU A 88 16.27 -3.87 13.66
N PHE A 89 17.10 -3.05 14.31
CA PHE A 89 17.65 -3.35 15.62
C PHE A 89 16.86 -2.62 16.69
N GLY A 90 16.56 -3.32 17.77
CA GLY A 90 15.81 -2.74 18.85
C GLY A 90 15.56 -3.72 19.98
N ARG A 91 15.15 -3.14 21.10
CA ARG A 91 14.86 -3.86 22.34
C ARG A 91 13.38 -3.75 22.66
N VAL A 92 12.74 -4.90 22.87
CA VAL A 92 11.34 -4.97 23.31
C VAL A 92 11.17 -4.21 24.64
N LEU A 93 10.17 -3.34 24.70
CA LEU A 93 9.87 -2.58 25.91
C LEU A 93 9.19 -3.48 26.95
N PRO A 94 9.61 -3.42 28.23
CA PRO A 94 9.01 -4.21 29.29
C PRO A 94 7.61 -3.70 29.65
N GLU A 95 6.84 -4.55 30.32
CA GLU A 95 5.55 -4.18 30.87
C GLU A 95 5.66 -3.01 31.86
N GLY A 96 4.68 -2.10 31.85
CA GLY A 96 4.71 -0.90 32.69
C GLY A 96 5.53 0.25 32.13
N HIS A 97 6.22 0.07 30.98
CA HIS A 97 6.87 1.19 30.30
C HIS A 97 5.82 2.16 29.72
N PRO A 98 5.88 3.47 30.00
CA PRO A 98 4.79 4.40 29.66
C PRO A 98 4.48 4.47 28.17
N VAL A 99 5.51 4.39 27.31
CA VAL A 99 5.34 4.37 25.85
C VAL A 99 4.68 3.07 25.37
N ARG A 100 5.01 1.93 25.99
CA ARG A 100 4.37 0.64 25.67
C ARG A 100 2.89 0.72 26.03
N GLU A 101 2.57 1.15 27.25
CA GLU A 101 1.19 1.23 27.71
C GLU A 101 0.35 2.20 26.86
N ALA A 102 0.93 3.31 26.42
CA ALA A 102 0.26 4.25 25.54
C ALA A 102 -0.05 3.62 24.17
N LEU A 103 0.95 3.01 23.52
CA LEU A 103 0.80 2.45 22.17
C LEU A 103 -0.05 1.18 22.15
N MET A 104 0.01 0.35 23.18
CA MET A 104 -0.83 -0.85 23.32
C MET A 104 -2.33 -0.52 23.38
N ARG A 105 -2.70 0.71 23.76
CA ARG A 105 -4.08 1.20 23.77
C ARG A 105 -4.51 1.81 22.43
N THR A 106 -3.59 2.00 21.51
CA THR A 106 -3.88 2.55 20.19
C THR A 106 -4.52 1.49 19.30
N GLN A 107 -5.64 1.85 18.71
CA GLN A 107 -6.25 1.07 17.63
C GLN A 107 -5.72 1.62 16.30
N VAL A 108 -5.01 0.78 15.56
CA VAL A 108 -4.40 1.18 14.30
C VAL A 108 -5.38 0.89 13.17
N VAL A 109 -5.90 1.96 12.56
CA VAL A 109 -6.73 1.88 11.36
C VAL A 109 -5.80 1.88 10.15
N TYR A 110 -5.74 0.75 9.46
CA TYR A 110 -4.93 0.64 8.25
C TYR A 110 -5.60 1.41 7.11
N SER A 111 -4.99 2.50 6.65
CA SER A 111 -5.41 3.24 5.46
C SER A 111 -4.90 2.60 4.15
N SER A 112 -3.97 1.64 4.26
CA SER A 112 -3.34 0.96 3.12
C SER A 112 -3.03 -0.51 3.41
N ARG A 113 -2.72 -1.29 2.36
CA ARG A 113 -2.26 -2.69 2.46
C ARG A 113 -0.79 -2.79 2.89
N ASN A 114 -0.06 -1.68 2.98
CA ASN A 114 1.35 -1.69 3.34
C ASN A 114 1.53 -2.23 4.76
N ALA A 115 2.48 -3.16 4.90
CA ALA A 115 2.82 -3.71 6.20
C ALA A 115 3.53 -2.68 7.08
N ILE A 116 4.02 -1.57 6.53
CA ILE A 116 4.72 -0.52 7.29
C ILE A 116 3.91 0.78 7.23
N GLN A 117 3.66 1.39 8.39
CA GLN A 117 3.00 2.69 8.53
C GLN A 117 3.79 3.58 9.51
N TYR A 118 3.84 4.88 9.24
CA TYR A 118 4.47 5.88 10.11
C TYR A 118 3.37 6.78 10.71
N ASP A 119 3.50 7.17 11.98
CA ASP A 119 2.53 8.04 12.69
C ASP A 119 2.69 9.52 12.24
N PRO A 120 1.63 10.23 11.78
CA PRO A 120 1.75 11.61 11.33
C PRO A 120 1.64 12.59 12.51
N GLY A 121 2.72 13.33 12.79
CA GLY A 121 2.73 14.40 13.79
C GLY A 121 3.46 15.65 13.30
N LEU A 122 2.66 16.65 12.89
CA LEU A 122 2.98 18.03 12.49
C LEU A 122 3.28 18.27 11.00
N ASP A 123 2.48 19.17 10.40
CA ASP A 123 2.58 19.66 9.03
C ASP A 123 4.00 20.10 8.66
N VAL A 124 4.61 19.35 7.75
CA VAL A 124 5.40 19.91 6.65
C VAL A 124 5.06 19.12 5.39
N ALA A 125 4.61 19.85 4.39
CA ALA A 125 4.44 19.35 3.04
C ALA A 125 5.79 18.88 2.45
N GLU A 126 5.72 17.78 1.69
CA GLU A 126 6.72 17.19 0.78
C GLU A 126 7.88 16.34 1.36
N PRO A 127 8.45 15.41 0.56
CA PRO A 127 7.80 14.25 -0.07
C PRO A 127 8.43 12.95 0.44
N ILE A 128 7.63 11.89 0.62
CA ILE A 128 8.13 10.58 1.07
C ILE A 128 8.17 9.64 -0.13
N GLU A 129 9.38 9.35 -0.60
CA GLU A 129 9.65 8.28 -1.56
C GLU A 129 9.25 6.93 -0.97
N ALA A 130 8.13 6.32 -1.40
CA ALA A 130 7.74 5.00 -0.97
C ALA A 130 8.03 3.95 -2.05
N ASP A 131 8.91 3.02 -1.71
CA ASP A 131 9.14 1.77 -2.46
C ASP A 131 8.08 0.74 -2.03
N SER A 132 7.17 0.47 -2.97
CA SER A 132 6.04 -0.42 -2.88
C SER A 132 6.41 -1.84 -3.31
N SER A 133 6.48 -2.76 -2.35
CA SER A 133 6.23 -4.16 -2.69
C SER A 133 5.64 -4.89 -1.49
N LEU A 134 4.34 -5.16 -1.56
CA LEU A 134 3.72 -6.48 -1.40
C LEU A 134 2.19 -6.27 -1.32
N ALA A 135 1.54 -6.36 -2.48
CA ALA A 135 0.09 -6.46 -2.61
C ALA A 135 -0.24 -7.84 -3.20
N LEU A 136 -0.69 -8.74 -2.35
CA LEU A 136 -1.47 -9.96 -2.64
C LEU A 136 -2.38 -10.07 -1.39
N ASP A 137 -3.70 -9.95 -1.42
CA ASP A 137 -4.64 -10.57 -2.36
C ASP A 137 -5.76 -9.61 -2.78
N SER A 138 -6.01 -9.59 -4.08
CA SER A 138 -7.31 -9.26 -4.66
C SER A 138 -7.95 -10.57 -5.15
N GLU A 139 -8.55 -11.32 -4.24
CA GLU A 139 -9.70 -12.16 -4.60
C GLU A 139 -10.91 -11.30 -4.21
N THR A 140 -11.70 -10.75 -5.13
CA THR A 140 -12.55 -11.49 -6.05
C THR A 140 -12.92 -10.63 -7.26
N ALA A 141 -12.47 -11.01 -8.46
CA ALA A 141 -13.15 -10.65 -9.69
C ALA A 141 -12.88 -11.72 -10.76
N ASP A 142 -13.86 -12.61 -10.87
CA ASP A 142 -14.14 -13.52 -11.98
C ASP A 142 -13.08 -14.57 -12.33
N ARG A 143 -13.33 -15.82 -11.92
CA ARG A 143 -12.75 -17.01 -12.57
C ARG A 143 -13.78 -18.11 -12.72
N PRO A 144 -13.89 -18.68 -13.92
CA PRO A 144 -13.86 -20.12 -14.12
C PRO A 144 -12.44 -20.56 -14.49
N GLY A 145 -11.83 -21.43 -13.68
CA GLY A 145 -10.77 -22.36 -14.12
C GLY A 145 -9.34 -22.16 -13.60
N ALA A 146 -9.00 -22.97 -12.60
CA ALA A 146 -7.73 -23.64 -12.23
C ALA A 146 -6.33 -23.22 -12.76
N ALA A 147 -5.37 -23.42 -11.84
CA ALA A 147 -3.95 -23.79 -11.96
C ALA A 147 -2.86 -22.69 -11.80
N GLY A 148 -2.02 -22.91 -10.78
CA GLY A 148 -1.07 -21.98 -10.15
C GLY A 148 0.22 -21.64 -10.90
N GLN A 149 0.16 -21.49 -12.22
CA GLN A 149 1.22 -20.85 -13.01
C GLN A 149 0.70 -19.64 -13.81
N GLY A 150 -0.58 -19.61 -14.18
CA GLY A 150 -1.19 -18.47 -14.87
C GLY A 150 -1.42 -17.25 -13.97
N LEU A 151 -1.59 -17.47 -12.66
CA LEU A 151 -1.84 -16.43 -11.66
C LEU A 151 -0.75 -15.35 -11.57
N GLN A 152 0.53 -15.76 -11.65
CA GLN A 152 1.66 -14.85 -11.55
C GLN A 152 1.79 -14.01 -12.82
N MET A 153 1.66 -14.64 -14.00
CA MET A 153 1.63 -13.92 -15.27
C MET A 153 0.46 -12.92 -15.32
N ASP A 154 -0.72 -13.30 -14.84
CA ASP A 154 -1.88 -12.40 -14.76
C ASP A 154 -1.61 -11.19 -13.84
N ALA A 155 -0.85 -11.38 -12.75
CA ALA A 155 -0.52 -10.29 -11.81
C ALA A 155 0.50 -9.32 -12.40
N GLU A 156 1.56 -9.82 -13.05
CA GLU A 156 2.55 -9.02 -13.75
C GLU A 156 1.92 -8.22 -14.89
N VAL A 157 1.05 -8.87 -15.67
CA VAL A 157 0.28 -8.23 -16.74
C VAL A 157 -0.66 -7.15 -16.20
N ARG A 158 -1.38 -7.42 -15.11
CA ARG A 158 -2.27 -6.44 -14.48
C ARG A 158 -1.49 -5.22 -14.00
N LYS A 159 -0.36 -5.44 -13.33
CA LYS A 159 0.53 -4.38 -12.88
C LYS A 159 1.05 -3.56 -14.07
N ALA A 160 1.48 -4.21 -15.15
CA ALA A 160 1.94 -3.52 -16.35
C ALA A 160 0.86 -2.64 -16.99
N ILE A 161 -0.40 -3.08 -16.96
CA ILE A 161 -1.55 -2.30 -17.43
C ILE A 161 -1.80 -1.08 -16.52
N GLU A 162 -1.82 -1.28 -15.20
CA GLU A 162 -2.02 -0.22 -14.20
C GLU A 162 -0.91 0.83 -14.29
N ASP A 163 0.36 0.41 -14.30
CA ASP A 163 1.52 1.29 -14.40
C ASP A 163 1.50 2.08 -15.72
N ALA A 164 1.19 1.44 -16.84
CA ALA A 164 1.11 2.11 -18.14
C ALA A 164 -0.03 3.13 -18.22
N ALA A 165 -1.21 2.82 -17.66
CA ALA A 165 -2.33 3.74 -17.60
C ALA A 165 -2.01 4.98 -16.78
N GLN A 166 -1.36 4.79 -15.63
CA GLN A 166 -0.97 5.89 -14.79
C GLN A 166 0.11 6.76 -15.42
N ASP A 167 1.17 6.16 -15.96
CA ASP A 167 2.23 6.89 -16.67
C ASP A 167 1.64 7.76 -17.78
N ARG A 168 0.67 7.21 -18.54
CA ARG A 168 -0.01 7.93 -19.60
C ARG A 168 -0.80 9.14 -19.08
N LEU A 169 -1.51 8.99 -17.96
CA LEU A 169 -2.25 10.09 -17.34
C LEU A 169 -1.31 11.18 -16.79
N MET A 170 -0.24 10.80 -16.12
CA MET A 170 0.74 11.75 -15.59
C MET A 170 1.41 12.54 -16.72
N ASN A 171 1.79 11.87 -17.81
CA ASN A 171 2.36 12.55 -18.99
C ASN A 171 1.36 13.48 -19.67
N TYR A 172 0.08 13.09 -19.76
CA TYR A 172 -0.97 13.95 -20.31
C TYR A 172 -1.06 15.31 -19.60
N PHE A 173 -0.90 15.34 -18.27
CA PHE A 173 -0.91 16.57 -17.47
C PHE A 173 0.43 17.33 -17.53
N ARG A 174 1.57 16.62 -17.50
CA ARG A 174 2.89 17.24 -17.69
C ARG A 174 3.01 17.98 -19.01
N ASP A 175 2.52 17.39 -20.09
CA ASP A 175 2.49 18.00 -21.44
C ASP A 175 1.63 19.27 -21.49
N ARG A 176 0.77 19.50 -20.49
CA ARG A 176 -0.09 20.69 -20.32
C ARG A 176 0.45 21.66 -19.26
N SER A 177 1.73 21.51 -18.91
CA SER A 177 2.47 22.35 -17.97
C SER A 177 1.92 22.29 -16.54
N TRP A 178 1.43 21.13 -16.13
CA TRP A 178 1.16 20.85 -14.71
C TRP A 178 2.39 20.23 -14.06
N ALA A 179 2.67 20.60 -12.82
CA ALA A 179 3.62 19.89 -11.97
C ALA A 179 2.90 18.63 -11.46
N VAL A 180 3.41 17.44 -11.80
CA VAL A 180 2.74 16.17 -11.47
C VAL A 180 3.58 15.32 -10.54
N THR A 181 3.01 15.01 -9.38
CA THR A 181 3.58 14.17 -8.31
C THR A 181 2.89 12.81 -8.29
N ASP A 182 3.67 11.73 -8.34
CA ASP A 182 3.16 10.35 -8.25
C ASP A 182 2.85 9.99 -6.79
N THR A 183 1.64 9.52 -6.51
CA THR A 183 1.16 9.19 -5.16
C THR A 183 0.51 7.81 -5.06
N ARG A 184 0.58 6.97 -6.10
CA ARG A 184 -0.17 5.70 -6.27
C ARG A 184 0.01 4.67 -5.16
N HIS A 185 1.04 4.85 -4.34
CA HIS A 185 1.36 3.93 -3.24
C HIS A 185 0.98 4.46 -1.86
N ASN A 186 0.62 5.74 -1.75
CA ASN A 186 0.55 6.45 -0.46
C ASN A 186 -0.71 7.30 -0.28
N SER A 187 -1.65 7.27 -1.22
CA SER A 187 -2.80 8.17 -1.23
C SER A 187 -4.03 7.46 -1.78
N PRO A 188 -5.24 7.98 -1.49
CA PRO A 188 -6.48 7.45 -2.07
C PRO A 188 -6.67 7.82 -3.56
N TYR A 189 -5.62 8.30 -4.21
CA TYR A 189 -5.54 8.71 -5.61
C TYR A 189 -4.13 8.43 -6.14
N ASP A 190 -4.02 8.23 -7.45
CA ASP A 190 -2.79 7.80 -8.12
C ASP A 190 -1.73 8.89 -8.26
N ALA A 191 -2.15 10.14 -8.50
CA ALA A 191 -1.23 11.28 -8.63
C ALA A 191 -1.89 12.61 -8.28
N VAL A 192 -1.09 13.65 -8.10
CA VAL A 192 -1.53 15.04 -7.94
C VAL A 192 -0.92 15.89 -9.05
N ALA A 193 -1.72 16.75 -9.65
CA ALA A 193 -1.29 17.76 -10.60
C ALA A 193 -1.55 19.16 -10.05
N ASP A 194 -0.49 19.97 -9.95
CA ASP A 194 -0.53 21.35 -9.48
C ASP A 194 -0.20 22.34 -10.61
N LYS A 195 -0.95 23.45 -10.68
CA LYS A 195 -0.70 24.56 -11.61
C LYS A 195 -1.11 25.89 -10.98
N GLY A 196 -0.13 26.65 -10.53
CA GLY A 196 -0.38 27.88 -9.77
C GLY A 196 -1.07 27.55 -8.45
N THR A 197 -2.32 28.00 -8.28
CA THR A 197 -3.15 27.70 -7.10
C THR A 197 -4.13 26.55 -7.33
N GLU A 198 -4.18 26.00 -8.54
CA GLU A 198 -5.06 24.88 -8.87
C GLU A 198 -4.38 23.55 -8.56
N ARG A 199 -5.11 22.67 -7.89
CA ARG A 199 -4.72 21.28 -7.59
C ARG A 199 -5.79 20.33 -8.12
N ILE A 200 -5.34 19.30 -8.84
CA ILE A 200 -6.20 18.24 -9.36
C ILE A 200 -5.66 16.89 -8.88
N TYR A 201 -6.56 16.07 -8.33
CA TYR A 201 -6.30 14.68 -7.96
C TYR A 201 -6.58 13.78 -9.15
N LEU A 202 -5.64 12.90 -9.48
CA LEU A 202 -5.65 12.06 -10.67
C LEU A 202 -5.85 10.60 -10.29
N GLU A 203 -6.74 9.93 -11.02
CA GLU A 203 -6.98 8.49 -10.93
C GLU A 203 -6.84 7.86 -12.32
N ALA A 204 -6.12 6.75 -12.46
CA ALA A 204 -5.86 6.09 -13.72
C ALA A 204 -6.42 4.66 -13.73
N LYS A 205 -7.21 4.34 -14.76
CA LYS A 205 -7.76 2.99 -14.96
C LYS A 205 -7.34 2.46 -16.33
N GLY A 206 -6.61 1.36 -16.33
CA GLY A 206 -6.26 0.61 -17.53
C GLY A 206 -7.18 -0.61 -17.71
N THR A 207 -7.60 -0.89 -18.95
CA THR A 207 -8.37 -2.09 -19.27
C THR A 207 -8.16 -2.55 -20.71
N GLN A 208 -8.17 -3.87 -20.92
CA GLN A 208 -8.21 -4.47 -22.25
C GLN A 208 -9.63 -4.46 -22.86
N SER A 209 -10.66 -4.17 -22.05
CA SER A 209 -12.05 -4.05 -22.50
C SER A 209 -12.31 -2.70 -23.18
N ARG A 210 -13.54 -2.49 -23.71
CA ARG A 210 -13.95 -1.21 -24.32
C ARG A 210 -13.96 -0.02 -23.36
N GLY A 211 -13.88 -0.27 -22.04
CA GLY A 211 -13.89 0.78 -21.02
C GLY A 211 -15.23 1.51 -20.87
N ASP A 212 -16.35 0.86 -21.19
CA ASP A 212 -17.69 1.43 -20.95
C ASP A 212 -17.97 1.59 -19.45
N SER A 213 -17.30 0.79 -18.62
CA SER A 213 -17.24 0.91 -17.18
C SER A 213 -15.84 0.61 -16.68
N VAL A 214 -15.52 1.15 -15.51
CA VAL A 214 -14.27 0.87 -14.77
C VAL A 214 -14.63 0.57 -13.32
N ILE A 215 -13.78 -0.19 -12.64
CA ILE A 215 -13.95 -0.50 -11.22
C ILE A 215 -13.29 0.63 -10.43
N VAL A 216 -14.02 1.16 -9.45
CA VAL A 216 -13.52 2.14 -8.49
C VAL A 216 -13.69 1.62 -7.08
N THR A 217 -12.76 1.96 -6.19
CA THR A 217 -12.85 1.56 -4.78
C THR A 217 -13.72 2.53 -3.97
N ARG A 218 -14.18 2.09 -2.79
CA ARG A 218 -14.93 2.96 -1.86
C ARG A 218 -14.11 4.20 -1.47
N ASN A 219 -12.80 4.05 -1.31
CA ASN A 219 -11.90 5.15 -0.94
C ASN A 219 -11.78 6.18 -2.06
N GLU A 220 -11.64 5.76 -3.31
CA GLU A 220 -11.62 6.65 -4.48
C GLU A 220 -12.93 7.45 -4.59
N VAL A 221 -14.07 6.76 -4.46
CA VAL A 221 -15.39 7.40 -4.49
C VAL A 221 -15.55 8.41 -3.35
N ASN A 222 -15.19 8.02 -2.13
CA ASN A 222 -15.24 8.91 -0.97
C ASN A 222 -14.33 10.12 -1.17
N HIS A 223 -13.11 9.93 -1.67
CA HIS A 223 -12.18 11.02 -1.92
C HIS A 223 -12.74 12.03 -2.93
N ALA A 224 -13.29 11.54 -4.05
CA ALA A 224 -13.89 12.38 -5.08
C ALA A 224 -15.10 13.18 -4.56
N ARG A 225 -15.91 12.58 -3.66
CA ARG A 225 -17.04 13.26 -3.02
C ARG A 225 -16.61 14.39 -2.07
N HIS A 226 -15.48 14.23 -1.38
CA HIS A 226 -14.94 15.27 -0.50
C HIS A 226 -14.21 16.39 -1.28
N HIS A 227 -13.88 16.17 -2.56
CA HIS A 227 -13.15 17.11 -3.40
C HIS A 227 -13.88 17.37 -4.73
N PRO A 228 -15.12 17.91 -4.69
CA PRO A 228 -15.93 18.12 -5.87
C PRO A 228 -15.24 19.07 -6.85
N GLY A 229 -15.19 18.68 -8.13
CA GLY A 229 -14.56 19.46 -9.19
C GLY A 229 -13.03 19.42 -9.23
N ALA A 230 -12.37 18.78 -8.25
CA ALA A 230 -10.92 18.69 -8.17
C ALA A 230 -10.37 17.28 -8.48
N CYS A 231 -11.22 16.34 -8.91
CA CYS A 231 -10.80 14.98 -9.26
C CYS A 231 -10.99 14.69 -10.75
N VAL A 232 -10.02 14.01 -11.36
CA VAL A 232 -10.02 13.63 -12.77
C VAL A 232 -9.62 12.17 -12.92
N MET A 233 -10.30 11.45 -13.80
CA MET A 233 -9.98 10.06 -14.13
C MET A 233 -9.52 9.90 -15.58
N GLY A 234 -8.35 9.28 -15.75
CA GLY A 234 -7.82 8.80 -17.01
C GLY A 234 -8.21 7.35 -17.24
N VAL A 235 -8.98 7.06 -18.29
CA VAL A 235 -9.33 5.69 -18.69
C VAL A 235 -8.61 5.34 -19.98
N TRP A 236 -7.71 4.36 -19.92
CA TRP A 236 -7.10 3.75 -21.10
C TRP A 236 -7.77 2.40 -21.39
N SER A 237 -8.62 2.38 -22.41
CA SER A 237 -9.37 1.20 -22.83
C SER A 237 -8.80 0.59 -24.11
N ASP A 238 -9.28 -0.60 -24.47
CA ASP A 238 -8.84 -1.36 -25.63
C ASP A 238 -7.30 -1.57 -25.66
N MET A 239 -6.67 -1.64 -24.48
CA MET A 239 -5.23 -1.86 -24.35
C MET A 239 -4.83 -3.22 -24.90
N LYS A 240 -3.68 -3.29 -25.57
CA LYS A 240 -3.13 -4.52 -26.13
C LYS A 240 -1.81 -4.86 -25.46
N LEU A 241 -1.56 -6.15 -25.34
CA LEU A 241 -0.31 -6.70 -24.86
C LEU A 241 0.37 -7.43 -26.01
N VAL A 242 1.67 -7.20 -26.18
CA VAL A 242 2.55 -7.93 -27.10
C VAL A 242 3.64 -8.54 -26.24
N ASP A 243 3.69 -9.88 -26.19
CA ASP A 243 4.62 -10.64 -25.35
C ASP A 243 4.62 -10.20 -23.86
N GLY A 244 3.43 -9.93 -23.32
CA GLY A 244 3.25 -9.48 -21.93
C GLY A 244 3.54 -8.00 -21.69
N VAL A 245 3.96 -7.25 -22.71
CA VAL A 245 4.27 -5.82 -22.63
C VAL A 245 3.13 -5.00 -23.24
N VAL A 246 2.74 -3.91 -22.57
CA VAL A 246 1.70 -3.00 -23.06
C VAL A 246 2.16 -2.29 -24.33
N ASP A 247 1.39 -2.44 -25.42
CA ASP A 247 1.55 -1.64 -26.64
C ASP A 247 1.04 -0.21 -26.37
N ARG A 248 1.98 0.73 -26.23
CA ARG A 248 1.66 2.12 -25.90
C ARG A 248 0.96 2.89 -27.04
N GLY A 249 0.98 2.36 -28.27
CA GLY A 249 0.27 2.90 -29.42
C GLY A 249 -1.17 2.41 -29.56
N ALA A 250 -1.55 1.35 -28.84
CA ALA A 250 -2.88 0.77 -28.88
C ALA A 250 -3.86 1.43 -27.90
N GLY A 251 -5.15 1.17 -28.14
CA GLY A 251 -6.21 1.58 -27.23
C GLY A 251 -6.68 3.02 -27.39
N LYS A 252 -7.66 3.39 -26.56
CA LYS A 252 -8.25 4.73 -26.52
C LYS A 252 -8.05 5.31 -25.14
N PHE A 253 -7.55 6.54 -25.08
CA PHE A 253 -7.33 7.23 -23.81
C PHE A 253 -8.30 8.40 -23.67
N ARG A 254 -9.07 8.39 -22.58
CA ARG A 254 -10.03 9.45 -22.22
C ARG A 254 -9.66 10.03 -20.87
N VAL A 255 -9.80 11.34 -20.72
CA VAL A 255 -9.62 12.06 -19.46
C VAL A 255 -10.93 12.76 -19.16
N LEU A 256 -11.55 12.43 -18.03
CA LEU A 256 -12.90 12.87 -17.67
C LEU A 256 -12.89 13.42 -16.24
N PRO A 257 -13.73 14.43 -15.91
CA PRO A 257 -13.98 14.78 -14.52
C PRO A 257 -14.48 13.56 -13.75
N PHE A 258 -13.91 13.30 -12.57
CA PHE A 258 -14.36 12.23 -11.69
C PHE A 258 -15.28 12.80 -10.61
N SER A 259 -16.58 12.72 -10.87
CA SER A 259 -17.64 13.21 -9.98
C SER A 259 -18.69 12.12 -9.81
N PRO A 260 -18.43 11.09 -8.98
CA PRO A 260 -19.28 9.90 -8.90
C PRO A 260 -20.63 10.19 -8.22
N ASP A 261 -21.73 10.04 -8.97
CA ASP A 261 -23.12 10.01 -8.49
C ASP A 261 -23.54 8.58 -8.12
N ASP A 262 -24.42 8.41 -7.14
CA ASP A 262 -24.93 7.09 -6.74
C ASP A 262 -25.65 6.37 -7.90
N GLN A 263 -26.26 7.10 -8.84
CA GLN A 263 -26.92 6.51 -10.00
C GLN A 263 -25.95 5.87 -11.01
N ASP A 264 -24.70 6.34 -11.02
CA ASP A 264 -23.64 5.86 -11.90
C ASP A 264 -22.80 4.73 -11.28
N LEU A 265 -23.01 4.46 -9.99
CA LEU A 265 -22.29 3.44 -9.23
C LEU A 265 -23.13 2.18 -9.05
N ARG A 266 -22.49 1.02 -9.23
CA ARG A 266 -23.07 -0.29 -8.92
C ARG A 266 -22.24 -0.95 -7.85
N SER A 267 -22.87 -1.32 -6.73
CA SER A 267 -22.23 -2.10 -5.68
C SER A 267 -21.76 -3.44 -6.25
N ARG A 268 -20.48 -3.77 -6.07
CA ARG A 268 -19.92 -5.10 -6.37
C ARG A 268 -19.67 -5.90 -5.11
N ASP A 269 -19.06 -5.27 -4.12
CA ASP A 269 -18.52 -5.94 -2.94
C ASP A 269 -19.03 -5.30 -1.64
N PHE A 270 -19.06 -6.09 -0.57
CA PHE A 270 -19.49 -5.66 0.76
C PHE A 270 -18.45 -6.09 1.81
N ASP A 271 -18.12 -5.18 2.70
CA ASP A 271 -17.38 -5.53 3.92
C ASP A 271 -18.40 -5.99 4.96
N TRP A 272 -18.24 -7.20 5.49
CA TRP A 272 -19.05 -7.64 6.61
C TRP A 272 -18.35 -7.30 7.94
N MET A 273 -18.95 -6.37 8.69
CA MET A 273 -18.52 -6.07 10.06
C MET A 273 -19.08 -7.14 10.99
N LEU A 274 -18.19 -7.91 11.64
CA LEU A 274 -18.59 -8.86 12.66
C LEU A 274 -19.21 -8.10 13.86
N PRO A 275 -20.34 -8.55 14.40
CA PRO A 275 -20.91 -7.94 15.60
C PRO A 275 -19.90 -8.02 16.74
N GLY A 276 -19.56 -6.87 17.33
CA GLY A 276 -18.63 -6.80 18.44
C GLY A 276 -19.13 -7.64 19.61
N THR A 277 -18.29 -8.52 20.14
CA THR A 277 -18.55 -9.14 21.43
C THR A 277 -18.51 -8.02 22.47
N LEU A 278 -19.69 -7.60 22.93
CA LEU A 278 -19.81 -6.77 24.11
C LEU A 278 -19.24 -7.58 25.27
N SER A 279 -18.08 -7.15 25.78
CA SER A 279 -17.53 -7.57 27.07
C SER A 279 -16.97 -6.35 27.76
#